data_AF-A0A534MLR1-F1
#
_entry.id   AF-A0A534MLR1-F1
#
_cell.length_a   1.000
_cell.length_b   1.000
_cell.length_c   1.000
_cell.angle_alpha   90.00
_cell.angle_beta   90.00
_cell.angle_gamma   90.00
#
_symmetry.space_group_name_H-M   'P 1'
#
loop_
_entity.id
_entity.type
_entity.pdbx_description
1 polymer ?
#
loop_
_entity_poly.entity_id
_entity_poly.type
_entity_poly.pdbx_seq_one_letter_code
_entity_poly.pdbx_strand_id
1 'polypeptide(L)'
;MKNVRPIVIKIGETVVHPEALGRVLAEVGASETASSKFLGTHGTDGQTLIEFAGRICYESYEPGLNPNVTRIREDPADYFRNIVSRGDGSILEHSAVSFGICHVSRITTHELVRHRVGTAVSQESLRYVRPPEIG
;
A
#
# COMPACT_ATOMS: atom_id res chain seq x y z
N MET A 1 37.24 -5.04 -11.22
CA MET A 1 35.83 -5.46 -11.05
C MET A 1 35.63 -6.26 -9.78
N LYS A 2 35.03 -5.62 -8.78
CA LYS A 2 34.53 -6.28 -7.56
C LYS A 2 33.16 -6.90 -7.84
N ASN A 3 33.00 -8.20 -7.59
CA ASN A 3 31.69 -8.83 -7.63
C ASN A 3 30.81 -8.29 -6.51
N VAL A 4 29.57 -7.94 -6.86
CA VAL A 4 28.55 -7.46 -5.92
C VAL A 4 27.30 -8.33 -6.02
N ARG A 5 26.45 -8.31 -4.99
CA ARG A 5 25.15 -9.00 -4.99
C ARG A 5 24.05 -7.97 -4.83
N PRO A 6 22.91 -8.11 -5.54
CA PRO A 6 21.77 -7.21 -5.37
C PRO A 6 21.32 -7.16 -3.91
N ILE A 7 20.98 -5.95 -3.45
CA ILE A 7 20.42 -5.71 -2.12
C ILE A 7 19.15 -4.89 -2.30
N VAL A 8 18.08 -5.31 -1.62
CA VAL A 8 16.79 -4.61 -1.58
C VAL A 8 16.42 -4.38 -0.13
N ILE A 9 16.23 -3.11 0.24
CA ILE A 9 15.93 -2.68 1.61
C ILE A 9 14.64 -1.87 1.58
N LYS A 10 13.64 -2.24 2.39
CA LYS A 10 12.45 -1.41 2.60
C LYS A 10 12.87 -0.17 3.40
N ILE A 11 12.68 1.02 2.83
CA ILE A 11 13.11 2.30 3.42
C ILE A 11 11.95 3.20 3.82
N GLY A 12 10.73 2.85 3.43
CA GLY A 12 9.54 3.59 3.83
C GLY A 12 8.26 2.87 3.40
N GLU A 13 7.16 3.19 4.08
CA GLU A 13 5.83 2.68 3.78
C GLU A 13 4.77 3.68 4.27
N THR A 14 3.56 3.57 3.73
CA THR A 14 2.40 4.31 4.23
C THR A 14 2.07 3.87 5.66
N VAL A 15 1.86 4.86 6.52
CA VAL A 15 1.37 4.68 7.90
C VAL A 15 0.09 5.48 8.07
N VAL A 16 -0.91 4.84 8.67
CA VAL A 16 -2.22 5.41 8.95
C VAL A 16 -2.20 6.16 10.28
N HIS A 17 -2.93 7.26 10.35
CA HIS A 17 -3.23 7.98 11.60
C HIS A 17 -4.54 7.44 12.20
N PRO A 18 -4.50 6.60 13.26
CA PRO A 18 -5.70 5.88 13.73
C PRO A 18 -6.77 6.80 14.27
N GLU A 19 -6.38 7.89 14.94
CA GLU A 19 -7.31 8.88 15.47
C GLU A 19 -8.08 9.59 14.35
N ALA A 20 -7.39 9.98 13.28
CA ALA A 20 -8.01 10.63 12.13
C ALA A 20 -8.94 9.64 11.39
N LEU A 21 -8.52 8.39 11.24
CA LEU A 21 -9.33 7.34 10.62
C LEU A 21 -10.59 7.06 11.45
N GLY A 22 -10.45 6.96 12.77
CA GLY A 22 -11.57 6.77 13.70
C GLY A 22 -12.59 7.92 13.62
N ARG A 23 -12.13 9.16 13.44
CA ARG A 23 -13.02 10.30 13.21
C ARG A 23 -13.84 10.16 11.93
N VAL A 24 -13.24 9.64 10.86
CA VAL A 24 -14.00 9.39 9.62
C VAL A 24 -14.99 8.25 9.80
N LEU A 25 -14.62 7.18 10.51
CA LEU A 25 -15.53 6.07 10.83
C LEU A 25 -16.76 6.53 11.63
N ALA A 26 -16.55 7.43 12.59
CA ALA A 26 -17.64 8.06 13.32
C ALA A 26 -18.53 8.94 12.42
N GLU A 27 -17.94 9.72 11.51
CA GLU A 27 -18.70 10.58 10.58
C GLU A 27 -19.55 9.77 9.60
N VAL A 28 -19.07 8.61 9.15
CA VAL A 28 -19.86 7.71 8.28
C VAL A 28 -20.89 6.88 9.07
N GLY A 29 -20.97 7.04 10.39
CA GLY A 29 -21.95 6.39 11.24
C GLY A 29 -21.63 4.95 11.65
N ALA A 30 -20.39 4.49 11.47
CA ALA A 30 -20.00 3.17 11.94
C ALA A 30 -20.02 3.12 13.49
N SER A 31 -20.56 2.04 14.04
CA SER A 31 -20.64 1.82 15.48
C SER A 31 -19.25 1.82 16.13
N GLU A 32 -19.19 2.13 17.43
CA GLU A 32 -17.93 2.06 18.19
C GLU A 32 -17.30 0.66 18.15
N THR A 33 -18.14 -0.38 18.09
CA THR A 33 -17.69 -1.78 18.00
C THR A 33 -17.06 -2.05 16.64
N ALA A 34 -17.73 -1.65 15.54
CA ALA A 34 -17.20 -1.80 14.20
C ALA A 34 -15.91 -0.99 14.00
N SER A 35 -15.89 0.24 14.51
CA SER A 35 -14.73 1.13 14.44
C SER A 35 -13.52 0.55 15.18
N SER A 36 -13.72 0.08 16.42
CA SER A 36 -12.65 -0.53 17.23
C SER A 36 -12.11 -1.81 16.58
N LYS A 37 -13.02 -2.64 16.02
CA LYS A 37 -12.64 -3.84 15.30
C LYS A 37 -11.80 -3.51 14.06
N PHE A 38 -12.26 -2.57 13.24
CA PHE A 38 -11.57 -2.17 12.03
C PHE A 38 -10.15 -1.64 12.33
N LEU A 39 -10.04 -0.71 13.29
CA LEU A 39 -8.76 -0.13 13.70
C LEU A 39 -7.79 -1.14 14.32
N GLY A 40 -8.32 -2.19 14.97
CA GLY A 40 -7.52 -3.26 15.58
C GLY A 40 -7.05 -4.36 14.63
N THR A 41 -7.49 -4.35 13.37
CA THR A 41 -7.28 -5.48 12.44
C THR A 41 -5.87 -5.50 11.84
N HIS A 42 -5.47 -4.42 11.17
CA HIS A 42 -4.15 -4.28 10.51
C HIS A 42 -3.24 -3.27 11.23
N GLY A 43 -3.69 -2.73 12.36
CA GLY A 43 -3.00 -1.66 13.06
C GLY A 43 -2.88 -0.41 12.20
N THR A 44 -1.66 0.13 12.05
CA THR A 44 -1.41 1.41 11.40
C THR A 44 -0.74 1.29 10.03
N ASP A 45 -0.70 0.12 9.41
CA ASP A 45 -0.01 -0.06 8.13
C ASP A 45 -0.86 0.34 6.92
N GLY A 46 -0.26 0.22 5.72
CA GLY A 46 -0.93 0.53 4.46
C GLY A 46 -2.13 -0.37 4.13
N GLN A 47 -2.21 -1.58 4.67
CA GLN A 47 -3.36 -2.48 4.44
C GLN A 47 -4.61 -1.90 5.09
N THR A 48 -4.51 -1.32 6.29
CA THR A 48 -5.62 -0.59 6.93
C THR A 48 -6.19 0.47 6.00
N LEU A 49 -5.32 1.24 5.32
CA LEU A 49 -5.76 2.32 4.44
C LEU A 49 -6.43 1.80 3.16
N ILE A 50 -5.89 0.73 2.58
CA ILE A 50 -6.49 0.09 1.40
C ILE A 50 -7.86 -0.50 1.74
N GLU A 51 -7.98 -1.19 2.87
CA GLU A 51 -9.25 -1.76 3.30
C GLU A 51 -10.28 -0.66 3.56
N PHE A 52 -9.88 0.41 4.22
CA PHE A 52 -10.70 1.58 4.44
C PHE A 52 -11.19 2.17 3.11
N ALA A 53 -10.29 2.39 2.15
CA ALA A 53 -10.62 2.94 0.84
C ALA A 53 -11.61 2.07 0.06
N GLY A 54 -11.57 0.75 0.22
CA GLY A 54 -12.58 -0.12 -0.40
C GLY A 54 -13.90 -0.17 0.37
N ARG A 55 -13.86 -0.18 1.71
CA ARG A 55 -15.08 -0.26 2.53
C ARG A 55 -15.87 1.04 2.48
N ILE A 56 -15.23 2.20 2.37
CA ILE A 56 -15.93 3.48 2.26
C ILE A 56 -16.75 3.60 0.98
N CYS A 57 -16.35 2.95 -0.12
CA CYS A 57 -17.13 2.96 -1.37
C CYS A 57 -18.51 2.32 -1.25
N TYR A 58 -18.71 1.44 -0.26
CA TYR A 58 -19.96 0.72 -0.03
C TYR A 58 -20.50 0.90 1.39
N GLU A 59 -19.85 1.74 2.21
CA GLU A 59 -20.09 1.86 3.65
C GLU A 59 -20.18 0.49 4.34
N SER A 60 -19.28 -0.42 3.98
CA SER A 60 -19.35 -1.83 4.40
C SER A 60 -18.49 -2.12 5.64
N TYR A 61 -18.60 -1.29 6.67
CA TYR A 61 -17.89 -1.47 7.95
C TYR A 61 -18.63 -2.39 8.91
N GLU A 62 -19.96 -2.39 8.84
CA GLU A 62 -20.84 -3.34 9.53
C GLU A 62 -22.12 -3.56 8.70
N PRO A 63 -22.79 -4.72 8.85
CA PRO A 63 -24.09 -4.94 8.22
C PRO A 63 -25.12 -3.89 8.68
N GLY A 64 -25.91 -3.38 7.74
CA GLY A 64 -26.96 -2.41 8.03
C GLY A 64 -26.53 -0.94 8.03
N LEU A 65 -25.23 -0.63 7.95
CA LEU A 65 -24.75 0.74 7.76
C LEU A 65 -25.21 1.28 6.39
N ASN A 66 -24.97 0.50 5.34
CA ASN A 66 -25.61 0.66 4.05
C ASN A 66 -26.80 -0.30 3.94
N PRO A 67 -28.04 0.17 3.65
CA PRO A 67 -29.20 -0.71 3.49
C PRO A 67 -29.04 -1.81 2.43
N ASN A 68 -28.15 -1.62 1.46
CA ASN A 68 -27.86 -2.60 0.41
C ASN A 68 -26.81 -3.64 0.81
N VAL A 69 -26.14 -3.48 1.96
CA VAL A 69 -25.09 -4.37 2.48
C VAL A 69 -25.64 -5.23 3.60
N THR A 70 -25.97 -6.48 3.27
CA THR A 70 -26.52 -7.46 4.23
C THR A 70 -25.46 -8.39 4.83
N ARG A 71 -24.28 -8.47 4.22
CA ARG A 71 -23.14 -9.26 4.69
C ARG A 71 -21.84 -8.53 4.36
N ILE A 72 -20.87 -8.62 5.26
CA ILE A 72 -19.51 -8.14 5.06
C ILE A 72 -18.52 -9.29 5.19
N ARG A 73 -17.32 -9.11 4.62
CA ARG A 73 -16.21 -10.02 4.88
C ARG A 73 -15.59 -9.66 6.22
N GLU A 74 -15.45 -10.66 7.07
CA GLU A 74 -14.90 -10.53 8.43
C GLU A 74 -13.40 -10.86 8.48
N ASP A 75 -12.92 -11.80 7.64
CA ASP A 75 -11.49 -12.07 7.47
C ASP A 75 -10.89 -11.08 6.47
N PRO A 76 -9.91 -10.27 6.87
CA PRO A 76 -9.25 -9.34 5.96
C PRO A 76 -8.51 -10.04 4.83
N ALA A 77 -7.98 -11.24 5.06
CA ALA A 77 -7.30 -11.97 4.01
C ALA A 77 -8.29 -12.37 2.89
N ASP A 78 -9.53 -12.73 3.24
CA ASP A 78 -10.62 -12.94 2.28
C ASP A 78 -11.02 -11.65 1.56
N TYR A 79 -11.00 -10.53 2.27
CA TYR A 79 -11.27 -9.21 1.70
C TYR A 79 -10.26 -8.86 0.59
N PHE A 80 -8.96 -8.94 0.87
CA PHE A 80 -7.91 -8.68 -0.12
C PHE A 80 -7.90 -9.69 -1.27
N ARG A 81 -8.13 -10.99 -1.00
CA ARG A 81 -8.28 -12.00 -2.06
C ARG A 81 -9.39 -11.64 -3.03
N ASN A 82 -10.53 -11.17 -2.52
CA ASN A 82 -11.66 -10.75 -3.34
C ASN A 82 -11.37 -9.47 -4.16
N ILE A 83 -10.66 -8.49 -3.59
CA ILE A 83 -10.27 -7.28 -4.33
C ILE A 83 -9.43 -7.64 -5.54
N VAL A 84 -8.40 -8.47 -5.33
CA VAL A 84 -7.49 -8.90 -6.40
C VAL A 84 -8.22 -9.72 -7.45
N SER A 85 -9.13 -10.62 -7.04
CA SER A 85 -9.88 -11.45 -8.00
C SER A 85 -10.90 -10.67 -8.83
N ARG A 86 -11.50 -9.62 -8.27
CA ARG A 86 -12.44 -8.73 -8.96
C ARG A 86 -11.75 -7.71 -9.86
N GLY A 87 -10.48 -7.40 -9.58
CA GLY A 87 -9.75 -6.36 -10.29
C GLY A 87 -10.11 -4.94 -9.82
N ASP A 88 -10.55 -4.78 -8.57
CA ASP A 88 -10.84 -3.49 -7.94
C ASP A 88 -9.51 -2.78 -7.58
N GLY A 89 -8.67 -2.50 -8.58
CA GLY A 89 -7.26 -2.10 -8.38
C GLY A 89 -7.07 -0.68 -7.84
N SER A 90 -8.02 0.22 -8.05
CA SER A 90 -7.88 1.64 -7.66
C SER A 90 -7.67 1.83 -6.16
N ILE A 91 -8.25 0.96 -5.32
CA ILE A 91 -8.09 1.08 -3.87
C ILE A 91 -6.69 0.68 -3.40
N LEU A 92 -5.96 -0.11 -4.18
CA LEU A 92 -4.57 -0.50 -3.89
C LEU A 92 -3.62 0.71 -4.03
N GLU A 93 -4.01 1.75 -4.76
CA GLU A 93 -3.21 2.95 -5.00
C GLU A 93 -3.11 3.86 -3.78
N HIS A 94 -3.91 3.63 -2.72
CA HIS A 94 -3.86 4.42 -1.49
C HIS A 94 -2.63 4.11 -0.61
N SER A 95 -1.89 3.04 -0.89
CA SER A 95 -0.68 2.70 -0.15
C SER A 95 0.56 2.71 -1.05
N ALA A 96 1.69 3.14 -0.50
CA ALA A 96 2.98 3.14 -1.15
C ALA A 96 4.05 2.50 -0.25
N VAL A 97 5.02 1.84 -0.88
CA VAL A 97 6.23 1.31 -0.25
C VAL A 97 7.45 1.77 -1.04
N SER A 98 8.49 2.19 -0.34
CA SER A 98 9.73 2.67 -0.92
C SER A 98 10.86 1.70 -0.62
N PHE A 99 11.69 1.43 -1.64
CA PHE A 99 12.84 0.54 -1.53
C PHE A 99 14.14 1.23 -1.93
N GLY A 100 15.19 0.98 -1.16
CA GLY A 100 16.57 1.17 -1.60
C GLY A 100 17.01 -0.08 -2.37
N ILE A 101 17.31 0.07 -3.66
CA ILE A 101 17.79 -1.02 -4.52
C ILE A 101 19.25 -0.75 -4.88
N CYS A 102 20.14 -1.52 -4.28
CA CYS A 102 21.58 -1.36 -4.40
C CYS A 102 22.21 -2.53 -5.17
N HIS A 103 23.39 -2.28 -5.75
CA HIS A 103 24.20 -3.31 -6.42
C HIS A 103 23.48 -4.04 -7.56
N VAL A 104 22.63 -3.32 -8.29
CA VAL A 104 21.99 -3.78 -9.52
C VAL A 104 22.68 -3.19 -10.76
N SER A 105 22.59 -3.89 -11.89
CA SER A 105 23.20 -3.42 -13.13
C SER A 105 22.46 -2.20 -13.69
N ARG A 106 23.15 -1.41 -14.53
CA ARG A 106 22.50 -0.31 -15.29
C ARG A 106 21.42 -0.83 -16.22
N ILE A 107 21.61 -2.02 -16.82
CA ILE A 107 20.61 -2.70 -17.64
C ILE A 107 19.35 -2.96 -16.83
N THR A 108 19.49 -3.50 -15.61
CA THR A 108 18.35 -3.74 -14.70
C THR A 108 17.60 -2.44 -14.42
N THR A 109 18.31 -1.34 -14.11
CA THR A 109 17.64 -0.06 -13.85
C THR A 109 17.00 0.54 -15.11
N HIS A 110 17.55 0.27 -16.30
CA HIS A 110 17.03 0.77 -17.56
C HIS A 110 15.67 0.15 -17.92
N GLU A 111 15.47 -1.13 -17.57
CA GLU A 111 14.18 -1.80 -17.67
C GLU A 111 13.24 -1.37 -16.52
N LEU A 112 13.76 -1.25 -15.30
CA LEU A 112 12.97 -0.88 -14.12
C LEU A 112 12.27 0.48 -14.28
N VAL A 113 12.96 1.50 -14.81
CA VAL A 113 12.36 2.85 -14.99
C VAL A 113 11.23 2.88 -16.02
N ARG A 114 10.96 1.79 -16.74
CA ARG A 114 9.84 1.68 -17.69
C ARG A 114 8.50 1.43 -16.99
N HIS A 115 8.52 0.99 -15.73
CA HIS A 115 7.35 0.90 -14.88
C HIS A 115 6.92 2.31 -14.46
N ARG A 116 5.94 2.88 -15.16
CA ARG A 116 5.52 4.30 -14.98
C ARG A 116 4.41 4.48 -13.95
N VAL A 117 3.42 3.59 -13.95
CA VAL A 117 2.23 3.72 -13.09
C VAL A 117 2.64 3.42 -11.65
N GLY A 118 2.28 4.31 -10.73
CA GLY A 118 2.50 4.14 -9.29
C GLY A 118 3.98 4.07 -8.85
N THR A 119 4.93 4.43 -9.72
CA THR A 119 6.36 4.27 -9.45
C THR A 119 7.08 5.60 -9.55
N ALA A 120 7.78 5.98 -8.48
CA ALA A 120 8.72 7.10 -8.47
C ALA A 120 10.14 6.57 -8.32
N VAL A 121 11.07 7.03 -9.17
CA VAL A 121 12.46 6.55 -9.16
C VAL A 121 13.43 7.71 -9.04
N SER A 122 14.33 7.61 -8.07
CA SER A 122 15.52 8.44 -7.94
C SER A 122 16.74 7.54 -8.11
N GLN A 123 17.56 7.79 -9.12
CA GLN A 123 18.70 6.94 -9.48
C GLN A 123 20.02 7.71 -9.35
N GLU A 124 21.08 7.01 -8.92
CA GLU A 124 22.44 7.55 -8.89
C GLU A 124 22.85 8.11 -10.26
N SER A 125 23.22 9.39 -10.27
CA SER A 125 23.54 10.14 -11.47
C SER A 125 25.03 10.03 -11.82
N LEU A 126 25.33 9.41 -12.96
CA LEU A 126 26.68 9.34 -13.53
C LEU A 126 27.20 10.68 -14.06
N ARG A 127 26.34 11.71 -14.10
CA ARG A 127 26.78 13.09 -14.41
C ARG A 127 27.56 13.71 -13.26
N TYR A 128 27.32 13.23 -12.03
CA TYR A 128 27.91 13.80 -10.81
C TYR A 128 28.75 12.77 -10.05
N VAL A 129 28.22 11.57 -9.86
CA VAL A 129 28.95 10.46 -9.22
C VAL A 129 29.87 9.85 -10.26
N ARG A 130 31.17 9.81 -9.96
CA ARG A 130 32.19 9.14 -10.79
C ARG A 130 32.50 7.78 -10.18
N PRO A 131 31.99 6.67 -10.74
CA PRO A 131 32.38 5.35 -10.29
C PRO A 131 33.88 5.17 -10.52
N PRO A 132 34.64 4.65 -9.54
CA PRO A 132 36.06 4.37 -9.72
C PRO A 132 36.32 3.26 -10.75
N GLU A 133 35.30 2.43 -11.04
CA GLU A 133 35.31 1.45 -12.12
C GLU A 133 34.02 1.61 -12.96
N ILE A 134 34.16 1.75 -14.28
CA ILE A 134 33.05 1.66 -15.23
C ILE A 134 33.11 0.25 -15.80
N GLY A 135 32.21 -0.63 -15.36
CA GLY A 135 32.05 -1.99 -15.88
C GLY A 135 30.88 -2.06 -16.85
#